data_AF-A0AAU6MN95-F1
#
_entry.id   AF-A0AAU6MN95-F1
#
_cell.length_a   1.000
_cell.length_b   1.000
_cell.length_c   1.000
_cell.angle_alpha   90.00
_cell.angle_beta   90.00
_cell.angle_gamma   90.00
#
_symmetry.space_group_name_H-M   'P 1'
#
loop_
_entity.id
_entity.type
_entity.pdbx_description
1 polymer ?
#
loop_
_entity_poly.entity_id
_entity_poly.type
_entity_poly.pdbx_seq_one_letter_code
_entity_poly.pdbx_strand_id
1 'polypeptide(L)'
;MAARAAGGSGDGQDAGAPLLDDLMPWSVRPLRTGRPWVIAPDAASLRARWDRLVRAPADERERLFRSTRARTPRTPVAALPGQATGTGRFAREEGPCPEPVRIAHGPFDEQWLLPDHRLIDAARPELWRVADGHQLFAVEHGYVPQDTGPALSVTALLPDGHSPAGRPGRIRPLFRRPGGHEPNLAPGLLALLRARHGESVTARSVLAWVLAAARRSPAGCVVPLPADTGRWSAGVELGQELLRLQLRGARGGERPRLPGGRRPYVRAAVPPVPDGLAYAPDDETLMLGTGRISPVPAGAWEFRVGGVRMLELWFARRSAAGAEGLDGLEAVRPRSWPQEWTSELLELITLLALLDGVRPRQEALADGPWITAADLRAAGVLPVPAAARRPASVLGHQEEGPDGQFALL
;
A
#
# COMPACT_ATOMS: atom_id res chain seq x y z
N MET A 1 35.09 5.29 15.90
CA MET A 1 36.18 4.29 15.74
C MET A 1 35.69 2.94 16.23
N ALA A 2 35.22 2.11 15.30
CA ALA A 2 35.18 0.64 15.34
C ALA A 2 34.27 0.19 14.19
N ALA A 3 34.87 0.10 13.00
CA ALA A 3 34.27 -0.55 11.85
C ALA A 3 34.12 -2.04 12.15
N ARG A 4 32.94 -2.61 11.86
CA ARG A 4 32.77 -4.05 11.72
C ARG A 4 32.68 -4.37 10.24
N ALA A 5 33.73 -5.00 9.74
CA ALA A 5 33.78 -5.62 8.43
C ALA A 5 32.75 -6.76 8.37
N ALA A 6 31.95 -6.75 7.31
CA ALA A 6 31.18 -7.91 6.88
C ALA A 6 31.80 -8.40 5.57
N GLY A 7 32.40 -9.58 5.61
CA GLY A 7 32.55 -10.44 4.45
C GLY A 7 31.59 -11.61 4.66
N GLY A 8 30.93 -12.19 3.66
CA GLY A 8 30.93 -11.94 2.24
C GLY A 8 30.34 -13.19 1.58
N SER A 9 29.25 -13.02 0.82
CA SER A 9 28.84 -13.86 -0.32
C SER A 9 27.49 -13.35 -0.82
N GLY A 10 27.54 -12.25 -1.59
CA GLY A 10 26.39 -11.63 -2.26
C GLY A 10 26.68 -10.23 -2.86
N ASP A 11 27.69 -9.53 -2.34
CA ASP A 11 27.74 -8.05 -2.43
C ASP A 11 28.51 -7.44 -3.62
N GLY A 12 28.71 -8.16 -4.73
CA GLY A 12 29.46 -7.64 -5.88
C GLY A 12 28.66 -6.74 -6.84
N GLN A 13 27.34 -6.92 -6.93
CA GLN A 13 26.50 -6.27 -7.96
C GLN A 13 25.73 -5.04 -7.46
N ASP A 14 25.57 -4.89 -6.14
CA ASP A 14 24.81 -3.78 -5.52
C ASP A 14 25.70 -2.68 -4.92
N ALA A 15 27.02 -2.86 -4.90
CA ALA A 15 28.01 -1.95 -4.32
C ALA A 15 28.16 -0.66 -5.13
N GLY A 16 27.10 0.15 -5.19
CA GLY A 16 27.09 1.44 -5.88
C GLY A 16 25.72 1.94 -6.27
N ALA A 17 24.68 1.10 -6.34
CA ALA A 17 23.33 1.56 -6.70
C ALA A 17 22.71 2.39 -5.56
N PRO A 18 21.92 3.45 -5.87
CA PRO A 18 21.25 4.26 -4.86
C PRO A 18 20.10 3.50 -4.18
N LEU A 19 19.80 3.87 -2.94
CA LEU A 19 18.60 3.39 -2.26
C LEU A 19 17.37 4.15 -2.75
N LEU A 20 16.20 3.54 -2.66
CA LEU A 20 14.93 4.25 -2.84
C LEU A 20 14.78 5.41 -1.85
N ASP A 21 15.43 5.31 -0.68
CA ASP A 21 15.51 6.40 0.29
C ASP A 21 16.34 7.60 -0.16
N ASP A 22 17.30 7.37 -1.05
CA ASP A 22 18.06 8.43 -1.70
C ASP A 22 17.25 9.06 -2.84
N LEU A 23 16.52 8.26 -3.62
CA LEU A 23 15.77 8.75 -4.78
C LEU A 23 14.44 9.41 -4.44
N MET A 24 13.68 8.84 -3.48
CA MET A 24 12.36 9.31 -3.02
C MET A 24 12.43 9.62 -1.51
N PRO A 25 13.02 10.76 -1.12
CA PRO A 25 13.52 10.97 0.23
C PRO A 25 12.46 11.19 1.31
N TRP A 26 11.29 11.72 0.96
CA TRP A 26 10.18 11.79 1.91
C TRP A 26 9.53 10.43 2.05
N SER A 27 9.59 9.87 3.26
CA SER A 27 8.90 8.63 3.61
C SER A 27 8.11 8.79 4.89
N VAL A 28 7.03 8.02 5.00
CA VAL A 28 6.13 8.00 6.14
C VAL A 28 6.06 6.58 6.67
N ARG A 29 6.05 6.45 8.00
CA ARG A 29 5.83 5.15 8.67
C ARG A 29 4.36 4.73 8.50
N PRO A 30 4.07 3.41 8.48
CA PRO A 30 2.70 2.91 8.46
C PRO A 30 1.77 3.58 9.47
N LEU A 31 0.49 3.66 9.11
CA LEU A 31 -0.57 4.01 10.02
C LEU A 31 -0.62 3.00 11.17
N ARG A 32 -1.06 3.46 12.33
CA ARG A 32 -1.39 2.57 13.45
C ARG A 32 -2.81 2.89 13.86
N THR A 33 -3.73 1.96 13.60
CA THR A 33 -5.11 2.10 14.08
C THR A 33 -5.17 1.96 15.60
N GLY A 34 -4.36 1.06 16.18
CA GLY A 34 -4.39 0.72 17.60
C GLY A 34 -5.56 -0.17 18.01
N ARG A 35 -6.54 -0.31 17.11
CA ARG A 35 -7.72 -1.15 17.25
C ARG A 35 -8.08 -1.75 15.88
N PRO A 36 -8.30 -3.06 15.77
CA PRO A 36 -8.57 -3.67 14.47
C PRO A 36 -9.97 -3.34 13.94
N TRP A 37 -10.96 -3.12 14.80
CA TRP A 37 -12.36 -2.92 14.36
C TRP A 37 -12.63 -1.70 13.46
N VAL A 38 -11.71 -0.72 13.37
CA VAL A 38 -11.87 0.45 12.49
C VAL A 38 -11.59 0.16 11.02
N ILE A 39 -11.07 -1.03 10.71
CA ILE A 39 -10.86 -1.54 9.35
C ILE A 39 -11.75 -2.77 9.14
N ALA A 40 -12.33 -2.91 7.95
CA ALA A 40 -13.07 -4.10 7.55
C ALA A 40 -13.04 -4.31 6.02
N PRO A 41 -13.23 -5.55 5.55
CA PRO A 41 -13.37 -5.85 4.12
C PRO A 41 -14.63 -5.23 3.48
N ASP A 42 -15.64 -4.86 4.28
CA ASP A 42 -16.89 -4.27 3.83
C ASP A 42 -17.28 -3.02 4.66
N ALA A 43 -17.84 -2.02 3.99
CA ALA A 43 -18.25 -0.77 4.62
C ALA A 43 -19.46 -0.95 5.57
N ALA A 44 -20.34 -1.91 5.28
CA ALA A 44 -21.54 -2.16 6.07
C ALA A 44 -21.20 -2.58 7.51
N SER A 45 -20.19 -3.43 7.68
CA SER A 45 -19.68 -3.82 9.00
C SER A 45 -19.12 -2.64 9.77
N LEU A 46 -18.40 -1.71 9.12
CA LEU A 46 -17.90 -0.50 9.79
C LEU A 46 -19.04 0.40 10.27
N ARG A 47 -20.09 0.58 9.46
CA ARG A 47 -21.28 1.34 9.87
C ARG A 47 -22.00 0.67 11.04
N ALA A 48 -22.19 -0.65 10.99
CA ALA A 48 -22.80 -1.40 12.08
C ALA A 48 -21.96 -1.36 13.37
N ARG A 49 -20.62 -1.39 13.26
CA ARG A 49 -19.70 -1.22 14.40
C ARG A 49 -19.81 0.17 15.01
N TRP A 50 -19.85 1.20 14.17
CA TRP A 50 -20.06 2.58 14.62
C TRP A 50 -21.38 2.73 15.37
N ASP A 51 -22.49 2.27 14.78
CA ASP A 51 -23.82 2.37 15.39
C ASP A 51 -23.87 1.66 16.74
N ARG A 52 -23.27 0.46 16.83
CA ARG A 52 -23.15 -0.27 18.09
C ARG A 52 -22.34 0.50 19.13
N LEU A 53 -21.21 1.08 18.73
CA LEU A 53 -20.33 1.83 19.63
C LEU A 53 -20.99 3.12 20.14
N VAL A 54 -21.64 3.89 19.26
CA VAL A 54 -22.31 5.15 19.63
C VAL A 54 -23.60 4.89 20.42
N ARG A 55 -24.31 3.78 20.21
CA ARG A 55 -25.50 3.47 21.02
C ARG A 55 -25.20 2.78 22.35
N ALA A 56 -23.97 2.31 22.56
CA ALA A 56 -23.59 1.62 23.78
C ALA A 56 -23.62 2.58 24.99
N PRO A 57 -24.08 2.10 26.18
CA PRO A 57 -23.90 2.77 27.45
C PRO A 57 -22.43 3.12 27.72
N ALA A 58 -22.15 4.11 28.56
CA ALA A 58 -20.80 4.69 28.70
C ALA A 58 -19.71 3.67 29.09
N ASP A 59 -20.02 2.73 29.98
CA ASP A 59 -19.12 1.66 30.43
C ASP A 59 -18.85 0.65 29.31
N GLU A 60 -19.90 0.23 28.58
CA GLU A 60 -19.74 -0.65 27.43
C GLU A 60 -19.00 0.05 26.28
N ARG A 61 -19.29 1.34 26.03
CA ARG A 61 -18.62 2.15 25.01
C ARG A 61 -17.12 2.23 25.26
N GLU A 62 -16.69 2.47 26.50
CA GLU A 62 -15.26 2.49 26.86
C GLU A 62 -14.59 1.13 26.59
N ARG A 63 -15.27 0.02 26.92
CA ARG A 63 -14.79 -1.34 26.63
C ARG A 63 -14.69 -1.62 25.12
N LEU A 64 -15.74 -1.29 24.36
CA LEU A 64 -15.80 -1.50 22.91
C LEU A 64 -14.81 -0.61 22.14
N PHE A 65 -14.53 0.59 22.64
CA PHE A 65 -13.60 1.54 22.01
C PHE A 65 -12.16 0.99 21.94
N ARG A 66 -11.76 0.15 22.90
CA ARG A 66 -10.40 -0.40 23.06
C ARG A 66 -9.36 0.71 23.19
N SER A 67 -9.45 1.44 24.30
CA SER A 67 -8.52 2.53 24.64
C SER A 67 -7.06 2.08 24.57
N THR A 68 -6.22 2.90 23.95
CA THR A 68 -4.77 2.75 23.94
C THR A 68 -4.13 3.94 24.65
N ARG A 69 -2.82 3.86 24.90
CA ARG A 69 -2.06 5.03 25.41
C ARG A 69 -2.16 6.27 24.53
N ALA A 70 -2.45 6.10 23.23
CA ALA A 70 -2.48 7.19 22.27
C ALA A 70 -3.88 7.78 22.09
N ARG A 71 -4.92 6.97 22.28
CA ARG A 71 -6.30 7.33 21.96
C ARG A 71 -7.27 6.68 22.95
N THR A 72 -8.00 7.52 23.65
CA THR A 72 -9.12 7.17 24.54
C THR A 72 -10.39 7.89 24.06
N PRO A 73 -11.60 7.52 24.51
CA PRO A 73 -12.82 8.27 24.21
C PRO A 73 -12.74 9.74 24.64
N ARG A 74 -11.82 10.09 25.54
CA ARG A 74 -11.65 11.44 26.08
C ARG A 74 -10.57 12.25 25.35
N THR A 75 -9.91 11.70 24.34
CA THR A 75 -8.82 12.36 23.61
C THR A 75 -9.40 13.19 22.44
N PRO A 76 -9.40 14.54 22.51
CA PRO A 76 -9.71 15.37 21.35
C PRO A 76 -8.50 15.42 20.41
N VAL A 77 -8.75 15.54 19.11
CA VAL A 77 -7.71 15.61 18.08
C VAL A 77 -8.20 16.47 16.91
N ALA A 78 -7.27 17.01 16.13
CA ALA A 78 -7.61 17.67 14.88
C ALA A 78 -8.31 16.70 13.91
N ALA A 79 -9.17 17.24 13.05
CA ALA A 79 -9.80 16.49 11.97
C ALA A 79 -8.74 15.89 11.05
N LEU A 80 -9.06 14.75 10.43
CA LEU A 80 -8.22 14.24 9.37
C LEU A 80 -8.34 15.16 8.14
N PRO A 81 -7.22 15.51 7.48
CA PRO A 81 -7.26 16.35 6.29
C PRO A 81 -8.20 15.78 5.22
N GLY A 82 -9.11 16.61 4.72
CA GLY A 82 -10.13 16.23 3.74
C GLY A 82 -11.30 15.39 4.30
N GLN A 83 -11.39 15.23 5.62
CA GLN A 83 -12.45 14.47 6.28
C GLN A 83 -13.31 15.38 7.15
N ALA A 84 -14.63 15.20 7.08
CA ALA A 84 -15.59 15.87 7.94
C ALA A 84 -15.91 14.96 9.15
N THR A 85 -14.99 14.90 10.12
CA THR A 85 -15.15 14.10 11.34
C THR A 85 -14.99 14.94 12.60
N GLY A 86 -15.61 14.49 13.70
CA GLY A 86 -15.60 15.22 14.96
C GLY A 86 -14.19 15.39 15.53
N THR A 87 -13.87 16.58 16.02
CA THR A 87 -12.58 16.92 16.63
C THR A 87 -12.59 16.89 18.15
N GLY A 88 -13.79 16.97 18.74
CA GLY A 88 -14.02 16.85 20.17
C GLY A 88 -13.98 15.41 20.68
N ARG A 89 -14.07 15.26 22.00
CA ARG A 89 -13.99 13.95 22.67
C ARG A 89 -15.04 12.97 22.15
N PHE A 90 -14.61 11.78 21.70
CA PHE A 90 -15.49 10.71 21.21
C PHE A 90 -16.49 10.20 22.26
N ALA A 91 -16.21 10.38 23.56
CA ALA A 91 -17.14 10.04 24.64
C ALA A 91 -18.49 10.78 24.53
N ARG A 92 -18.54 11.90 23.81
CA ARG A 92 -19.75 12.70 23.53
C ARG A 92 -20.28 12.48 22.11
N GLU A 93 -19.75 11.50 21.39
CA GLU A 93 -20.17 11.23 20.02
C GLU A 93 -21.58 10.66 20.00
N GLU A 94 -22.42 11.26 19.16
CA GLU A 94 -23.83 10.91 18.91
C GLU A 94 -24.17 10.99 17.41
N GLY A 95 -23.24 11.47 16.59
CA GLY A 95 -23.40 11.71 15.18
C GLY A 95 -23.39 10.43 14.32
N PRO A 96 -23.74 10.58 13.04
CA PRO A 96 -23.75 9.47 12.10
C PRO A 96 -22.34 8.94 11.86
N CYS A 97 -22.25 7.69 11.40
CA CYS A 97 -21.00 7.09 10.97
C CYS A 97 -20.39 7.94 9.84
N PRO A 98 -19.11 8.36 9.94
CA PRO A 98 -18.44 8.99 8.81
C PRO A 98 -18.35 7.99 7.65
N GLU A 99 -18.44 8.50 6.43
CA GLU A 99 -18.37 7.64 5.24
C GLU A 99 -17.07 6.83 5.25
N PRO A 100 -17.13 5.49 5.31
CA PRO A 100 -15.92 4.69 5.29
C PRO A 100 -15.13 4.94 4.01
N VAL A 101 -13.81 5.09 4.13
CA VAL A 101 -12.93 5.33 2.98
C VAL A 101 -12.24 4.05 2.56
N ARG A 102 -12.14 3.83 1.24
CA ARG A 102 -11.38 2.70 0.69
C ARG A 102 -9.88 2.98 0.82
N ILE A 103 -9.14 2.03 1.39
CA ILE A 103 -7.70 2.10 1.61
C ILE A 103 -7.00 0.87 1.00
N ALA A 104 -5.71 1.00 0.74
CA ALA A 104 -4.83 -0.15 0.50
C ALA A 104 -4.38 -0.72 1.85
N HIS A 105 -4.82 -1.93 2.19
CA HIS A 105 -4.52 -2.64 3.43
C HIS A 105 -3.41 -3.67 3.23
N GLY A 106 -2.17 -3.16 3.15
CA GLY A 106 -1.01 -3.93 2.71
C GLY A 106 -1.04 -4.22 1.20
N PRO A 107 -0.21 -5.18 0.73
CA PRO A 107 -0.11 -5.48 -0.70
C PRO A 107 -1.40 -6.10 -1.24
N PHE A 108 -1.91 -5.50 -2.32
CA PHE A 108 -2.97 -6.06 -3.17
C PHE A 108 -4.33 -6.33 -2.51
N ASP A 109 -4.55 -5.91 -1.27
CA ASP A 109 -5.85 -5.96 -0.60
C ASP A 109 -6.38 -4.54 -0.39
N GLU A 110 -7.65 -4.35 -0.76
CA GLU A 110 -8.35 -3.09 -0.55
C GLU A 110 -9.45 -3.32 0.45
N GLN A 111 -9.48 -2.48 1.48
CA GLN A 111 -10.44 -2.56 2.57
C GLN A 111 -11.01 -1.18 2.87
N TRP A 112 -11.93 -1.13 3.81
CA TRP A 112 -12.54 0.11 4.28
C TRP A 112 -11.95 0.51 5.62
N LEU A 113 -11.83 1.81 5.86
CA LEU A 113 -11.38 2.42 7.10
C LEU A 113 -12.39 3.48 7.55
N LEU A 114 -12.67 3.56 8.85
CA LEU A 114 -13.37 4.73 9.43
C LEU A 114 -12.40 5.91 9.52
N PRO A 115 -12.61 7.01 8.76
CA PRO A 115 -11.66 8.12 8.65
C PRO A 115 -11.76 9.12 9.81
N ASP A 116 -11.81 8.62 11.05
CA ASP A 116 -11.91 9.44 12.26
C ASP A 116 -10.59 9.39 13.05
N HIS A 117 -9.94 10.54 13.20
CA HIS A 117 -8.64 10.62 13.87
C HIS A 117 -8.68 10.18 15.34
N ARG A 118 -9.84 10.32 16.00
CA ARG A 118 -10.03 9.91 17.39
C ARG A 118 -9.92 8.39 17.55
N LEU A 119 -10.15 7.65 16.48
CA LEU A 119 -10.11 6.19 16.43
C LEU A 119 -8.74 5.63 15.97
N ILE A 120 -7.79 6.47 15.58
CA ILE A 120 -6.53 6.04 14.94
C ILE A 120 -5.33 6.55 15.75
N ASP A 121 -4.59 5.64 16.37
CA ASP A 121 -3.41 5.94 17.22
C ASP A 121 -2.34 6.81 16.52
N ALA A 122 -2.04 6.49 15.25
CA ALA A 122 -1.13 7.27 14.42
C ALA A 122 -1.67 7.34 13.00
N ALA A 123 -2.43 8.40 12.70
CA ALA A 123 -3.18 8.52 11.46
C ALA A 123 -2.38 9.08 10.27
N ARG A 124 -1.17 9.61 10.52
CA ARG A 124 -0.30 10.22 9.50
C ARG A 124 -1.02 11.28 8.65
N PRO A 125 -1.56 12.37 9.24
CA PRO A 125 -2.29 13.42 8.52
C PRO A 125 -1.58 13.92 7.25
N GLU A 126 -0.25 13.91 7.22
CA GLU A 126 0.57 14.24 6.05
C GLU A 126 0.29 13.39 4.81
N LEU A 127 -0.14 12.13 4.96
CA LEU A 127 -0.56 11.29 3.84
C LEU A 127 -1.96 11.66 3.34
N TRP A 128 -2.87 11.99 4.26
CA TRP A 128 -4.24 12.41 3.92
C TRP A 128 -4.25 13.73 3.14
N ARG A 129 -3.41 14.69 3.52
CA ARG A 129 -3.29 16.00 2.82
C ARG A 129 -3.00 15.83 1.34
N VAL A 130 -2.16 14.86 0.99
CA VAL A 130 -1.72 14.65 -0.39
C VAL A 130 -2.48 13.52 -1.08
N ALA A 131 -3.47 12.88 -0.43
CA ALA A 131 -4.23 11.76 -0.98
C ALA A 131 -5.35 12.25 -1.91
N ASP A 132 -4.99 12.90 -3.02
CA ASP A 132 -5.92 13.49 -3.97
C ASP A 132 -6.02 12.73 -5.30
N GLY A 133 -6.64 13.37 -6.31
CA GLY A 133 -6.79 12.89 -7.69
C GLY A 133 -5.50 12.50 -8.43
N HIS A 134 -4.37 13.10 -8.05
CA HIS A 134 -3.11 13.04 -8.78
C HIS A 134 -2.09 12.14 -8.10
N GLN A 135 -2.31 11.82 -6.82
CA GLN A 135 -1.34 11.11 -6.03
C GLN A 135 -1.24 9.63 -6.35
N LEU A 136 0.01 9.15 -6.30
CA LEU A 136 0.38 7.74 -6.25
C LEU A 136 1.27 7.53 -5.01
N PHE A 137 1.15 6.38 -4.37
CA PHE A 137 2.00 6.00 -3.25
C PHE A 137 2.81 4.76 -3.62
N ALA A 138 4.13 4.86 -3.52
CA ALA A 138 5.01 3.70 -3.49
C ALA A 138 5.06 3.16 -2.05
N VAL A 139 4.73 1.88 -1.88
CA VAL A 139 4.78 1.19 -0.59
C VAL A 139 5.92 0.20 -0.63
N GLU A 140 7.05 0.60 -0.08
CA GLU A 140 8.22 -0.24 0.12
C GLU A 140 7.87 -1.35 1.14
N HIS A 141 8.13 -2.61 0.78
CA HIS A 141 7.88 -3.76 1.64
C HIS A 141 9.07 -3.99 2.59
N GLY A 142 8.79 -4.39 3.82
CA GLY A 142 9.84 -4.69 4.79
C GLY A 142 10.69 -5.87 4.34
N TYR A 143 12.00 -5.79 4.56
CA TYR A 143 12.92 -6.87 4.18
C TYR A 143 12.64 -8.15 4.97
N VAL A 144 12.44 -9.24 4.23
CA VAL A 144 12.37 -10.61 4.73
C VAL A 144 13.41 -11.42 3.96
N PRO A 145 14.37 -12.09 4.63
CA PRO A 145 15.35 -12.93 3.95
C PRO A 145 14.68 -13.97 3.05
N GLN A 146 15.27 -14.22 1.88
CA GLN A 146 14.84 -15.25 0.91
C GLN A 146 13.43 -15.07 0.31
N ASP A 147 12.69 -14.02 0.67
CA ASP A 147 11.45 -13.68 -0.02
C ASP A 147 11.76 -13.37 -1.49
N THR A 148 10.87 -13.77 -2.40
CA THR A 148 10.99 -13.55 -3.86
C THR A 148 9.94 -12.60 -4.40
N GLY A 149 9.08 -12.06 -3.52
CA GLY A 149 8.05 -11.09 -3.87
C GLY A 149 8.58 -9.73 -4.38
N PRO A 150 7.71 -8.82 -4.81
CA PRO A 150 8.09 -7.47 -5.22
C PRO A 150 8.76 -6.69 -4.07
N ALA A 151 9.67 -5.77 -4.42
CA ALA A 151 10.31 -4.88 -3.43
C ALA A 151 9.36 -3.80 -2.91
N LEU A 152 8.45 -3.35 -3.77
CA LEU A 152 7.43 -2.37 -3.46
C LEU A 152 6.17 -2.63 -4.29
N SER A 153 5.07 -2.05 -3.85
CA SER A 153 3.83 -1.92 -4.61
C SER A 153 3.49 -0.45 -4.82
N VAL A 154 2.59 -0.17 -5.77
CA VAL A 154 2.06 1.18 -6.01
C VAL A 154 0.54 1.16 -5.93
N THR A 155 -0.02 2.21 -5.33
CA THR A 155 -1.47 2.39 -5.22
C THR A 155 -1.86 3.86 -5.40
N ALA A 156 -3.10 4.08 -5.87
CA ALA A 156 -3.75 5.39 -5.87
C ALA A 156 -4.64 5.62 -4.63
N LEU A 157 -4.90 4.57 -3.85
CA LEU A 157 -5.61 4.65 -2.57
C LEU A 157 -4.64 5.07 -1.46
N LEU A 158 -5.16 5.64 -0.38
CA LEU A 158 -4.37 5.85 0.84
C LEU A 158 -3.86 4.49 1.34
N PRO A 159 -2.55 4.25 1.44
CA PRO A 159 -2.02 3.02 2.00
C PRO A 159 -1.90 3.15 3.52
N ASP A 160 -2.27 2.10 4.24
CA ASP A 160 -2.01 2.02 5.68
C ASP A 160 -0.57 1.55 5.98
N GLY A 161 0.10 0.94 5.01
CA GLY A 161 1.46 0.39 5.15
C GLY A 161 1.52 -0.93 5.93
N HIS A 162 0.40 -1.66 6.04
CA HIS A 162 0.36 -2.97 6.68
C HIS A 162 1.34 -3.94 6.02
N SER A 163 2.08 -4.68 6.84
CA SER A 163 3.03 -5.69 6.38
C SER A 163 2.54 -7.08 6.77
N PRO A 164 2.28 -7.97 5.79
CA PRO A 164 1.88 -9.35 6.06
C PRO A 164 2.86 -10.10 6.97
N ALA A 165 4.15 -9.81 6.85
CA ALA A 165 5.22 -10.47 7.61
C ALA A 165 5.52 -9.81 8.97
N GLY A 166 4.73 -8.81 9.38
CA GLY A 166 4.99 -8.03 10.60
C GLY A 166 6.25 -7.15 10.55
N ARG A 167 6.94 -7.08 9.41
CA ARG A 167 8.11 -6.21 9.18
C ARG A 167 7.67 -4.93 8.48
N PRO A 168 7.49 -3.80 9.19
CA PRO A 168 6.93 -2.59 8.60
C PRO A 168 7.90 -1.98 7.58
N GLY A 169 7.36 -1.61 6.41
CA GLY A 169 8.09 -0.92 5.36
C GLY A 169 7.98 0.61 5.45
N ARG A 170 7.90 1.28 4.30
CA ARG A 170 7.76 2.74 4.18
C ARG A 170 6.74 3.11 3.11
N ILE A 171 5.98 4.16 3.37
CA ILE A 171 5.08 4.77 2.39
C ILE A 171 5.80 6.00 1.81
N ARG A 172 5.92 6.06 0.50
CA ARG A 172 6.59 7.15 -0.23
C ARG A 172 5.60 7.76 -1.24
N PRO A 173 4.96 8.89 -0.90
CA PRO A 173 4.08 9.59 -1.82
C PRO A 173 4.87 10.09 -3.04
N LEU A 174 4.30 10.08 -4.23
CA LEU A 174 4.98 10.57 -5.45
C LEU A 174 5.11 12.09 -5.46
N PHE A 175 4.14 12.80 -4.88
CA PHE A 175 4.10 14.27 -4.82
C PHE A 175 4.05 14.76 -3.38
N ARG A 176 4.83 15.80 -3.06
CA ARG A 176 4.92 16.42 -1.73
C ARG A 176 3.80 17.43 -1.45
N ARG A 177 3.15 17.92 -2.50
CA ARG A 177 1.99 18.81 -2.44
C ARG A 177 0.78 18.20 -3.17
N PRO A 178 -0.45 18.60 -2.77
CA PRO A 178 -1.65 18.34 -3.57
C PRO A 178 -1.52 18.89 -5.00
N GLY A 179 -2.38 18.44 -5.91
CA GLY A 179 -2.42 18.80 -7.32
C GLY A 179 -1.35 18.12 -8.18
N GLY A 180 -0.62 17.14 -7.62
CA GLY A 180 0.52 16.52 -8.32
C GLY A 180 1.73 17.46 -8.41
N HIS A 181 1.89 18.36 -7.45
CA HIS A 181 2.98 19.33 -7.43
C HIS A 181 4.14 18.89 -6.53
N GLU A 182 5.33 19.38 -6.85
CA GLU A 182 6.59 19.05 -6.15
C GLU A 182 6.82 17.54 -5.99
N PRO A 183 7.32 16.85 -7.03
CA PRO A 183 7.66 15.44 -6.93
C PRO A 183 8.55 15.13 -5.73
N ASN A 184 8.26 14.06 -5.02
CA ASN A 184 9.10 13.47 -3.99
C ASN A 184 10.28 12.74 -4.64
N LEU A 185 11.15 13.50 -5.28
CA LEU A 185 12.39 13.03 -5.86
C LEU A 185 13.55 13.85 -5.29
N ALA A 186 14.73 13.24 -5.19
CA ALA A 186 15.94 13.98 -4.81
C ALA A 186 16.12 15.23 -5.69
N PRO A 187 16.38 16.41 -5.11
CA PRO A 187 16.67 17.60 -5.89
C PRO A 187 17.81 17.34 -6.89
N GLY A 188 17.64 17.80 -8.13
CA GLY A 188 18.59 17.57 -9.22
C GLY A 188 18.46 16.22 -9.93
N LEU A 189 17.77 15.21 -9.36
CA LEU A 189 17.65 13.88 -9.98
C LEU A 189 16.94 13.93 -11.34
N LEU A 190 15.81 14.64 -11.43
CA LEU A 190 15.09 14.79 -12.71
C LEU A 190 15.93 15.49 -13.77
N ALA A 191 16.70 16.51 -13.39
CA ALA A 191 17.56 17.23 -14.32
C ALA A 191 18.69 16.33 -14.85
N LEU A 192 19.33 15.55 -13.95
CA LEU A 192 20.34 14.57 -14.32
C LEU A 192 19.79 13.51 -15.29
N LEU A 193 18.62 12.96 -14.98
CA LEU A 193 18.01 11.92 -15.82
C LEU A 193 17.54 12.47 -17.17
N ARG A 194 17.04 13.72 -17.23
CA ARG A 194 16.69 14.39 -18.49
C ARG A 194 17.90 14.65 -19.37
N ALA A 195 18.99 15.15 -18.78
CA ALA A 195 20.23 15.39 -19.50
C ALA A 195 20.78 14.10 -20.16
N ARG A 196 20.52 12.94 -19.55
CA ARG A 196 21.00 11.64 -20.03
C ARG A 196 20.02 10.91 -20.96
N HIS A 197 18.74 10.92 -20.64
CA HIS A 197 17.72 10.10 -21.31
C HIS A 197 16.70 10.90 -22.11
N GLY A 198 16.77 12.24 -22.09
CA GLY A 198 15.91 13.15 -22.83
C GLY A 198 14.78 13.77 -21.99
N GLU A 199 14.14 14.80 -22.56
CA GLU A 199 13.13 15.63 -21.88
C GLU A 199 11.83 14.90 -21.50
N SER A 200 11.59 13.71 -22.05
CA SER A 200 10.41 12.88 -21.73
C SER A 200 10.44 12.30 -20.31
N VAL A 201 11.56 12.42 -19.59
CA VAL A 201 11.66 11.99 -18.19
C VAL A 201 10.75 12.84 -17.30
N THR A 202 9.86 12.16 -16.59
CA THR A 202 8.90 12.72 -15.63
C THR A 202 9.02 12.03 -14.28
N ALA A 203 8.39 12.59 -13.24
CA ALA A 203 8.30 11.91 -11.95
C ALA A 203 7.63 10.54 -12.04
N ARG A 204 6.61 10.41 -12.90
CA ARG A 204 5.92 9.15 -13.15
C ARG A 204 6.81 8.13 -13.88
N SER A 205 7.65 8.55 -14.82
CA SER A 205 8.60 7.62 -15.45
C SER A 205 9.67 7.15 -14.47
N VAL A 206 10.12 8.01 -13.54
CA VAL A 206 11.01 7.58 -12.45
C VAL A 206 10.32 6.56 -11.55
N LEU A 207 9.07 6.79 -11.15
CA LEU A 207 8.30 5.80 -10.37
C LEU A 207 8.11 4.48 -11.14
N ALA A 208 7.84 4.55 -12.44
CA ALA A 208 7.73 3.37 -13.30
C ALA A 208 9.05 2.58 -13.30
N TRP A 209 10.18 3.26 -13.52
CA TRP A 209 11.50 2.63 -13.45
C TRP A 209 11.76 1.99 -12.08
N VAL A 210 11.48 2.71 -10.98
CA VAL A 210 11.61 2.18 -9.61
C VAL A 210 10.79 0.91 -9.45
N LEU A 211 9.54 0.89 -9.90
CA LEU A 211 8.66 -0.28 -9.77
C LEU A 211 9.17 -1.48 -10.56
N ALA A 212 9.79 -1.25 -11.73
CA ALA A 212 10.33 -2.31 -12.58
C ALA A 212 11.63 -2.89 -12.05
N ALA A 213 12.55 -2.05 -11.55
CA ALA A 213 13.94 -2.41 -11.32
C ALA A 213 14.36 -2.51 -9.85
N ALA A 214 13.53 -2.06 -8.91
CA ALA A 214 13.90 -2.07 -7.49
C ALA A 214 14.08 -3.50 -6.95
N ARG A 215 15.14 -3.67 -6.15
CA ARG A 215 15.48 -4.92 -5.47
C ARG A 215 15.43 -4.73 -3.96
N ARG A 216 15.05 -5.78 -3.23
CA ARG A 216 15.06 -5.79 -1.77
C ARG A 216 16.49 -5.98 -1.27
N SER A 217 16.90 -5.18 -0.29
CA SER A 217 18.15 -5.41 0.44
C SER A 217 17.94 -5.18 1.94
N PRO A 218 18.82 -5.70 2.81
CA PRO A 218 18.80 -5.39 4.24
C PRO A 218 18.85 -3.90 4.57
N ALA A 219 19.46 -3.08 3.69
CA ALA A 219 19.59 -1.63 3.87
C ALA A 219 18.35 -0.83 3.40
N GLY A 220 17.39 -1.49 2.73
CA GLY A 220 16.24 -0.87 2.06
C GLY A 220 16.17 -1.27 0.59
N CYS A 221 15.16 -0.79 -0.13
CA CYS A 221 15.06 -1.04 -1.57
C CYS A 221 16.24 -0.39 -2.31
N VAL A 222 17.02 -1.18 -3.04
CA VAL A 222 18.06 -0.71 -3.96
C VAL A 222 17.40 -0.45 -5.31
N VAL A 223 17.73 0.67 -5.95
CA VAL A 223 17.19 1.04 -7.26
C VAL A 223 18.36 1.27 -8.23
N PRO A 224 18.74 0.28 -9.04
CA PRO A 224 19.76 0.49 -10.07
C PRO A 224 19.24 1.53 -11.07
N LEU A 225 20.00 2.59 -11.32
CA LEU A 225 19.66 3.60 -12.33
C LEU A 225 20.50 3.34 -13.57
N PRO A 226 19.91 3.20 -14.78
CA PRO A 226 20.63 2.77 -15.97
C PRO A 226 21.48 3.90 -16.53
N ALA A 227 22.68 3.59 -16.97
CA ALA A 227 23.54 4.56 -17.63
C ALA A 227 23.10 4.84 -19.07
N ASP A 228 22.46 3.87 -19.74
CA ASP A 228 22.06 3.94 -21.14
C ASP A 228 20.54 4.19 -21.33
N THR A 229 20.19 4.88 -22.41
CA THR A 229 18.80 5.31 -22.69
C THR A 229 17.90 4.18 -23.19
N GLY A 230 18.47 3.15 -23.84
CA GLY A 230 17.70 2.00 -24.31
C GLY A 230 17.12 1.22 -23.14
N ARG A 231 17.95 0.95 -22.13
CA ARG A 231 17.56 0.29 -20.89
C ARG A 231 16.58 1.12 -20.09
N TRP A 232 16.85 2.42 -19.90
CA TRP A 232 15.89 3.34 -19.26
C TRP A 232 14.51 3.23 -19.91
N SER A 233 14.43 3.33 -21.23
CA SER A 233 13.16 3.26 -21.97
C SER A 233 12.46 1.92 -21.76
N ALA A 234 13.18 0.80 -21.88
CA ALA A 234 12.61 -0.54 -21.69
C ALA A 234 12.09 -0.76 -20.26
N GLY A 235 12.83 -0.31 -19.24
CA GLY A 235 12.38 -0.44 -17.85
C GLY A 235 11.26 0.54 -17.49
N VAL A 236 11.22 1.73 -18.08
CA VAL A 236 10.08 2.64 -17.94
C VAL A 236 8.83 2.04 -18.58
N GLU A 237 8.93 1.46 -19.78
CA GLU A 237 7.80 0.78 -20.44
C GLU A 237 7.24 -0.35 -19.56
N LEU A 238 8.13 -1.23 -19.05
CA LEU A 238 7.77 -2.29 -18.12
C LEU A 238 7.11 -1.74 -16.84
N GLY A 239 7.68 -0.66 -16.30
CA GLY A 239 7.18 0.02 -15.14
C GLY A 239 5.79 0.62 -15.34
N GLN A 240 5.50 1.17 -16.53
CA GLN A 240 4.17 1.68 -16.86
C GLN A 240 3.15 0.54 -16.97
N GLU A 241 3.56 -0.63 -17.48
CA GLU A 241 2.73 -1.82 -17.46
C GLU A 241 2.42 -2.25 -16.01
N LEU A 242 3.43 -2.35 -15.15
CA LEU A 242 3.27 -2.67 -13.72
C LEU A 242 2.37 -1.65 -13.00
N LEU A 243 2.53 -0.35 -13.28
CA LEU A 243 1.66 0.70 -12.76
C LEU A 243 0.21 0.49 -13.20
N ARG A 244 -0.03 0.27 -14.50
CA ARG A 244 -1.38 0.00 -15.03
C ARG A 244 -2.03 -1.19 -14.35
N LEU A 245 -1.26 -2.27 -14.14
CA LEU A 245 -1.73 -3.47 -13.44
C LEU A 245 -2.12 -3.17 -11.99
N GLN A 246 -1.22 -2.56 -11.21
CA GLN A 246 -1.45 -2.33 -9.78
C GLN A 246 -2.48 -1.23 -9.50
N LEU A 247 -2.74 -0.33 -10.45
CA LEU A 247 -3.80 0.67 -10.35
C LEU A 247 -5.20 0.12 -10.61
N ARG A 248 -5.34 -1.07 -11.22
CA ARG A 248 -6.63 -1.79 -11.37
C ARG A 248 -7.76 -0.94 -11.98
N GLY A 249 -7.42 -0.09 -12.95
CA GLY A 249 -8.38 0.81 -13.58
C GLY A 249 -8.77 2.05 -12.77
N ALA A 250 -8.10 2.31 -11.64
CA ALA A 250 -8.19 3.60 -10.96
C ALA A 250 -7.85 4.75 -11.92
N ARG A 251 -8.42 5.93 -11.65
CA ARG A 251 -8.27 7.13 -12.49
C ARG A 251 -8.82 6.99 -13.91
N GLY A 252 -9.89 6.20 -14.08
CA GLY A 252 -10.52 5.98 -15.38
C GLY A 252 -9.72 5.09 -16.33
N GLY A 253 -8.73 4.37 -15.80
CA GLY A 253 -7.96 3.40 -16.56
C GLY A 253 -8.77 2.12 -16.83
N GLU A 254 -8.30 1.32 -17.78
CA GLU A 254 -8.89 0.00 -18.03
C GLU A 254 -8.48 -1.00 -16.94
N ARG A 255 -9.45 -1.78 -16.45
CA ARG A 255 -9.16 -2.90 -15.55
C ARG A 255 -8.33 -3.97 -16.27
N PRO A 256 -7.27 -4.50 -15.64
CA PRO A 256 -6.47 -5.58 -16.22
C PRO A 256 -7.33 -6.80 -16.56
N ARG A 257 -6.98 -7.48 -17.66
CA ARG A 257 -7.62 -8.71 -18.11
C ARG A 257 -6.53 -9.69 -18.53
N LEU A 258 -6.70 -10.96 -18.20
CA LEU A 258 -5.80 -12.00 -18.69
C LEU A 258 -6.00 -12.21 -20.21
N PRO A 259 -4.92 -12.34 -20.99
CA PRO A 259 -5.01 -12.60 -22.42
C PRO A 259 -5.47 -14.04 -22.71
N GLY A 260 -5.84 -14.30 -23.98
CA GLY A 260 -5.99 -15.66 -24.50
C GLY A 260 -7.10 -16.49 -23.87
N GLY A 261 -8.21 -15.89 -23.42
CA GLY A 261 -9.35 -16.62 -22.86
C GLY A 261 -9.11 -17.20 -21.45
N ARG A 262 -7.96 -16.90 -20.82
CA ARG A 262 -7.57 -17.40 -19.49
C ARG A 262 -8.18 -16.62 -18.32
N ARG A 263 -9.27 -15.88 -18.55
CA ARG A 263 -9.94 -15.13 -17.48
C ARG A 263 -10.46 -16.12 -16.42
N PRO A 264 -10.26 -15.88 -15.11
CA PRO A 264 -10.82 -16.75 -14.09
C PRO A 264 -12.36 -16.65 -14.11
N TYR A 265 -13.03 -17.79 -14.04
CA TYR A 265 -14.49 -17.89 -13.99
C TYR A 265 -14.94 -18.73 -12.80
N VAL A 266 -16.09 -18.38 -12.24
CA VAL A 266 -16.77 -19.18 -11.21
C VAL A 266 -17.36 -20.42 -11.89
N ARG A 267 -16.76 -21.58 -11.66
CA ARG A 267 -17.22 -22.90 -12.14
C ARG A 267 -18.26 -23.51 -11.21
N ALA A 268 -18.15 -23.23 -9.93
CA ALA A 268 -19.16 -23.53 -8.92
C ALA A 268 -19.26 -22.35 -7.97
N ALA A 269 -20.49 -21.94 -7.63
CA ALA A 269 -20.75 -20.78 -6.79
C ALA A 269 -20.06 -20.90 -5.44
N VAL A 270 -19.49 -19.79 -4.94
CA VAL A 270 -18.92 -19.74 -3.59
C VAL A 270 -20.07 -19.89 -2.58
N PRO A 271 -19.97 -20.83 -1.62
CA PRO A 271 -21.02 -21.01 -0.61
C PRO A 271 -21.13 -19.77 0.28
N PRO A 272 -22.29 -19.56 0.94
CA PRO A 272 -22.48 -18.41 1.83
C PRO A 272 -21.44 -18.32 2.95
N VAL A 273 -20.89 -19.44 3.42
CA VAL A 273 -19.83 -19.48 4.44
C VAL A 273 -18.76 -20.45 3.96
N PRO A 274 -17.75 -20.00 3.20
CA PRO A 274 -16.66 -20.86 2.78
C PRO A 274 -15.77 -21.18 3.99
N ASP A 275 -15.52 -22.47 4.21
CA ASP A 275 -14.84 -23.04 5.36
C ASP A 275 -13.32 -23.20 5.16
N GLY A 276 -12.84 -23.17 3.91
CA GLY A 276 -11.42 -23.28 3.59
C GLY A 276 -11.05 -22.78 2.21
N LEU A 277 -9.74 -22.63 1.99
CA LEU A 277 -9.13 -22.29 0.71
C LEU A 277 -8.13 -23.38 0.32
N ALA A 278 -8.24 -23.90 -0.89
CA ALA A 278 -7.32 -24.89 -1.43
C ALA A 278 -7.10 -24.67 -2.93
N TYR A 279 -6.04 -25.27 -3.48
CA TYR A 279 -5.69 -25.15 -4.89
C TYR A 279 -5.37 -26.52 -5.48
N ALA A 280 -6.00 -26.83 -6.61
CA ALA A 280 -5.74 -28.01 -7.41
C ALA A 280 -4.90 -27.61 -8.64
N PRO A 281 -3.59 -27.95 -8.68
CA PRO A 281 -2.70 -27.51 -9.76
C PRO A 281 -3.05 -28.12 -11.11
N ASP A 282 -3.49 -29.38 -11.14
CA ASP A 282 -3.81 -30.11 -12.37
C ASP A 282 -4.95 -29.45 -13.16
N ASP A 283 -5.94 -28.91 -12.45
CA ASP A 283 -7.11 -28.25 -13.02
C ASP A 283 -7.00 -26.71 -13.03
N GLU A 284 -5.87 -26.15 -12.58
CA GLU A 284 -5.70 -24.72 -12.28
C GLU A 284 -6.91 -24.16 -11.50
N THR A 285 -7.36 -24.87 -10.46
CA THR A 285 -8.64 -24.57 -9.79
C THR A 285 -8.42 -24.13 -8.35
N LEU A 286 -8.89 -22.92 -8.03
CA LEU A 286 -9.02 -22.44 -6.65
C LEU A 286 -10.36 -22.90 -6.07
N MET A 287 -10.31 -23.55 -4.92
CA MET A 287 -11.47 -24.07 -4.20
C MET A 287 -11.74 -23.24 -2.95
N LEU A 288 -12.99 -22.82 -2.76
CA LEU A 288 -13.48 -22.08 -1.61
C LEU A 288 -14.65 -22.86 -0.99
N GLY A 289 -14.35 -23.79 -0.09
CA GLY A 289 -15.29 -24.84 0.31
C GLY A 289 -15.78 -25.64 -0.92
N THR A 290 -17.08 -25.61 -1.20
CA THR A 290 -17.69 -26.23 -2.39
C THR A 290 -17.57 -25.37 -3.67
N GLY A 291 -17.20 -24.09 -3.54
CA GLY A 291 -17.03 -23.17 -4.67
C GLY A 291 -15.75 -23.46 -5.45
N ARG A 292 -15.79 -23.18 -6.76
CA ARG A 292 -14.67 -23.44 -7.68
C ARG A 292 -14.46 -22.27 -8.62
N ILE A 293 -13.21 -21.81 -8.75
CA ILE A 293 -12.79 -20.79 -9.71
C ILE A 293 -11.67 -21.36 -10.58
N SER A 294 -11.82 -21.27 -11.90
CA SER A 294 -10.82 -21.76 -12.86
C SER A 294 -10.96 -21.06 -14.22
N PRO A 295 -9.85 -20.81 -14.95
CA PRO A 295 -8.47 -21.13 -14.57
C PRO A 295 -7.86 -20.11 -13.59
N VAL A 296 -6.98 -20.59 -12.71
CA VAL A 296 -6.15 -19.82 -11.78
C VAL A 296 -4.71 -20.28 -11.98
N PRO A 297 -3.86 -19.51 -12.70
CA PRO A 297 -2.48 -19.90 -12.92
C PRO A 297 -1.71 -20.13 -11.61
N ALA A 298 -0.84 -21.13 -11.59
CA ALA A 298 -0.05 -21.46 -10.40
C ALA A 298 0.75 -20.28 -9.84
N GLY A 299 1.23 -19.39 -10.72
CA GLY A 299 1.93 -18.16 -10.33
C GLY A 299 1.07 -17.19 -9.51
N ALA A 300 -0.24 -17.12 -9.77
CA ALA A 300 -1.16 -16.32 -8.96
C ALA A 300 -1.38 -16.96 -7.58
N TRP A 301 -1.46 -18.29 -7.53
CA TRP A 301 -1.56 -19.04 -6.28
C TRP A 301 -0.30 -18.89 -5.43
N GLU A 302 0.89 -19.11 -6.00
CA GLU A 302 2.20 -19.01 -5.34
C GLU A 302 2.67 -17.59 -5.08
N PHE A 303 1.91 -16.57 -5.49
CA PHE A 303 2.32 -15.19 -5.32
C PHE A 303 2.45 -14.81 -3.84
N ARG A 304 3.66 -14.39 -3.44
CA ARG A 304 4.01 -14.03 -2.07
C ARG A 304 4.56 -12.61 -1.96
N VAL A 305 4.31 -11.99 -0.81
CA VAL A 305 4.94 -10.73 -0.39
C VAL A 305 5.37 -10.88 1.06
N GLY A 306 6.67 -10.75 1.33
CA GLY A 306 7.23 -10.99 2.66
C GLY A 306 7.03 -12.45 3.10
N GLY A 307 7.10 -13.41 2.17
CA GLY A 307 6.88 -14.84 2.43
C GLY A 307 5.43 -15.26 2.65
N VAL A 308 4.48 -14.33 2.76
CA VAL A 308 3.05 -14.63 2.96
C VAL A 308 2.35 -14.79 1.60
N ARG A 309 1.51 -15.81 1.44
CA ARG A 309 0.74 -16.04 0.21
C ARG A 309 -0.47 -15.11 0.15
N MET A 310 -0.61 -14.37 -0.95
CA MET A 310 -1.57 -13.26 -1.02
C MET A 310 -3.03 -13.71 -1.08
N LEU A 311 -3.35 -14.77 -1.83
CA LEU A 311 -4.72 -15.30 -1.92
C LEU A 311 -5.20 -15.88 -0.58
N GLU A 312 -4.33 -16.61 0.14
CA GLU A 312 -4.63 -17.13 1.48
C GLU A 312 -4.90 -15.99 2.47
N LEU A 313 -4.05 -14.97 2.49
CA LEU A 313 -4.22 -13.82 3.37
C LEU A 313 -5.52 -13.06 3.09
N TRP A 314 -5.79 -12.79 1.81
CA TRP A 314 -6.99 -12.08 1.37
C TRP A 314 -8.27 -12.84 1.75
N PHE A 315 -8.27 -14.17 1.58
CA PHE A 315 -9.39 -15.03 1.96
C PHE A 315 -9.57 -15.10 3.48
N ALA A 316 -8.50 -15.29 4.25
CA ALA A 316 -8.56 -15.37 5.70
C ALA A 316 -9.22 -14.13 6.31
N ARG A 317 -8.91 -12.94 5.79
CA ARG A 317 -9.52 -11.66 6.23
C ARG A 317 -11.03 -11.56 5.96
N ARG A 318 -11.59 -12.45 5.16
CA ARG A 318 -13.01 -12.48 4.72
C ARG A 318 -13.75 -13.76 5.16
N SER A 319 -13.04 -14.78 5.63
CA SER A 319 -13.64 -16.08 5.98
C SER A 319 -14.01 -16.20 7.46
N ALA A 320 -14.78 -17.25 7.75
CA ALA A 320 -15.13 -17.65 9.12
C ALA A 320 -13.89 -18.07 9.93
N ALA A 321 -12.89 -18.70 9.30
CA ALA A 321 -11.62 -19.03 9.95
C ALA A 321 -10.92 -17.77 10.49
N GLY A 322 -10.93 -16.67 9.73
CA GLY A 322 -10.43 -15.38 10.24
C GLY A 322 -11.37 -14.68 11.22
N ALA A 323 -12.57 -15.22 11.46
CA ALA A 323 -13.51 -14.73 12.48
C ALA A 323 -13.31 -15.41 13.84
N GLU A 324 -12.58 -16.53 13.88
CA GLU A 324 -12.42 -17.34 15.08
C GLU A 324 -11.75 -16.51 16.19
N GLY A 325 -12.36 -16.52 17.38
CA GLY A 325 -11.87 -15.78 18.55
C GLY A 325 -12.07 -14.25 18.49
N LEU A 326 -12.70 -13.69 17.45
CA LEU A 326 -13.05 -12.26 17.44
C LEU A 326 -14.20 -11.96 18.41
N ASP A 327 -14.06 -10.89 19.16
CA ASP A 327 -15.04 -10.39 20.12
C ASP A 327 -15.35 -8.89 19.89
N GLY A 328 -16.22 -8.33 20.72
CA GLY A 328 -16.51 -6.90 20.69
C GLY A 328 -17.04 -6.41 19.33
N LEU A 329 -16.40 -5.37 18.79
CA LEU A 329 -16.78 -4.77 17.50
C LEU A 329 -16.23 -5.57 16.31
N GLU A 330 -15.07 -6.23 16.43
CA GLU A 330 -14.52 -7.05 15.34
C GLU A 330 -15.41 -8.24 14.99
N ALA A 331 -16.18 -8.76 15.95
CA ALA A 331 -17.18 -9.81 15.74
C ALA A 331 -18.34 -9.36 14.82
N VAL A 332 -18.56 -8.05 14.65
CA VAL A 332 -19.55 -7.53 13.69
C VAL A 332 -18.96 -7.66 12.28
N ARG A 333 -19.46 -8.64 11.52
CA ARG A 333 -19.04 -9.02 10.17
C ARG A 333 -20.24 -9.46 9.32
N PRO A 334 -20.11 -9.57 7.99
CA PRO A 334 -21.16 -10.14 7.16
C PRO A 334 -21.47 -11.58 7.57
N ARG A 335 -22.76 -11.93 7.60
CA ARG A 335 -23.23 -13.30 7.94
C ARG A 335 -23.04 -14.29 6.79
N SER A 336 -22.90 -13.78 5.57
CA SER A 336 -22.72 -14.55 4.35
C SER A 336 -21.73 -13.84 3.43
N TRP A 337 -21.08 -14.62 2.56
CA TRP A 337 -20.17 -14.17 1.52
C TRP A 337 -20.87 -13.20 0.55
N PRO A 338 -20.51 -11.91 0.53
CA PRO A 338 -21.03 -10.94 -0.42
C PRO A 338 -20.55 -11.25 -1.85
N GLN A 339 -21.39 -10.99 -2.85
CA GLN A 339 -21.06 -11.21 -4.26
C GLN A 339 -19.86 -10.36 -4.72
N GLU A 340 -19.71 -9.17 -4.13
CA GLU A 340 -18.62 -8.25 -4.40
C GLU A 340 -17.27 -8.89 -4.08
N TRP A 341 -17.17 -9.70 -3.02
CA TRP A 341 -15.93 -10.40 -2.68
C TRP A 341 -15.54 -11.44 -3.74
N THR A 342 -16.50 -12.11 -4.37
CA THR A 342 -16.18 -12.97 -5.53
C THR A 342 -15.61 -12.14 -6.68
N SER A 343 -16.16 -10.96 -6.94
CA SER A 343 -15.64 -10.07 -7.99
C SER A 343 -14.23 -9.56 -7.67
N GLU A 344 -14.00 -9.11 -6.43
CA GLU A 344 -12.68 -8.72 -5.92
C GLU A 344 -11.65 -9.86 -6.02
N LEU A 345 -12.06 -11.09 -5.71
CA LEU A 345 -11.19 -12.27 -5.82
C LEU A 345 -10.77 -12.55 -7.27
N LEU A 346 -11.70 -12.47 -8.22
CA LEU A 346 -11.40 -12.64 -9.65
C LEU A 346 -10.42 -11.57 -10.15
N GLU A 347 -10.58 -10.33 -9.67
CA GLU A 347 -9.66 -9.23 -9.98
C GLU A 347 -8.27 -9.44 -9.36
N LEU A 348 -8.22 -9.90 -8.11
CA LEU A 348 -6.97 -10.22 -7.43
C LEU A 348 -6.23 -11.35 -8.14
N ILE A 349 -6.90 -12.45 -8.48
CA ILE A 349 -6.31 -13.57 -9.24
C ILE A 349 -5.74 -13.05 -10.57
N THR A 350 -6.52 -12.25 -11.29
CA THR A 350 -6.11 -11.66 -12.57
C THR A 350 -4.86 -10.81 -12.41
N LEU A 351 -4.81 -9.95 -11.38
CA LEU A 351 -3.64 -9.13 -11.10
C LEU A 351 -2.41 -9.97 -10.78
N LEU A 352 -2.52 -10.91 -9.84
CA LEU A 352 -1.37 -11.70 -9.39
C LEU A 352 -0.81 -12.56 -10.51
N ALA A 353 -1.67 -13.12 -11.36
CA ALA A 353 -1.25 -13.84 -12.57
C ALA A 353 -0.47 -12.94 -13.54
N LEU A 354 -0.95 -11.72 -13.77
CA LEU A 354 -0.27 -10.76 -14.65
C LEU A 354 1.06 -10.29 -14.07
N LEU A 355 1.13 -10.03 -12.76
CA LEU A 355 2.38 -9.66 -12.10
C LEU A 355 3.41 -10.79 -12.13
N ASP A 356 3.00 -12.03 -11.90
CA ASP A 356 3.88 -13.20 -12.01
C ASP A 356 4.45 -13.34 -13.43
N GLY A 357 3.59 -13.19 -14.45
CA GLY A 357 4.01 -13.26 -15.86
C GLY A 357 4.99 -12.17 -16.30
N VAL A 358 5.06 -11.04 -15.57
CA VAL A 358 5.97 -9.93 -15.85
C VAL A 358 7.35 -10.12 -15.21
N ARG A 359 7.48 -11.00 -14.21
CA ARG A 359 8.73 -11.18 -13.42
C ARG A 359 9.98 -11.47 -14.28
N PRO A 360 9.96 -12.33 -15.33
CA PRO A 360 11.14 -12.56 -16.16
C PRO A 360 11.67 -11.30 -16.85
N ARG A 361 10.77 -10.37 -17.22
CA ARG A 361 11.17 -9.08 -17.82
C ARG A 361 11.82 -8.16 -16.80
N GLN A 362 11.46 -8.24 -15.52
CA GLN A 362 12.13 -7.51 -14.44
C GLN A 362 13.52 -8.08 -14.16
N GLU A 363 13.65 -9.41 -14.15
CA GLU A 363 14.93 -10.10 -13.98
C GLU A 363 15.92 -9.74 -15.10
N ALA A 364 15.44 -9.60 -16.34
CA ALA A 364 16.26 -9.14 -17.47
C ALA A 364 16.83 -7.71 -17.30
N LEU A 365 16.30 -6.91 -16.38
CA LEU A 365 16.82 -5.58 -16.05
C LEU A 365 17.93 -5.62 -14.99
N ALA A 366 18.28 -6.78 -14.41
CA ALA A 366 19.15 -6.86 -13.23
C ALA A 366 20.60 -6.42 -13.46
N ASP A 367 21.14 -6.63 -14.66
CA ASP A 367 22.56 -6.41 -15.01
C ASP A 367 22.74 -5.33 -16.07
N GLY A 368 23.66 -4.38 -15.89
CA GLY A 368 23.93 -3.32 -16.86
C GLY A 368 24.89 -2.26 -16.32
N PRO A 369 25.32 -1.30 -17.16
CA PRO A 369 26.04 -0.14 -16.67
C PRO A 369 25.10 0.74 -15.84
N TRP A 370 25.48 1.01 -14.59
CA TRP A 370 24.66 1.74 -13.63
C TRP A 370 25.22 3.13 -13.32
N ILE A 371 24.33 4.09 -13.12
CA ILE A 371 24.63 5.35 -12.43
C ILE A 371 24.78 5.02 -10.96
N THR A 372 25.98 5.28 -10.43
CA THR A 372 26.32 4.96 -9.05
C THR A 372 25.95 6.11 -8.11
N ALA A 373 25.91 5.83 -6.81
CA ALA A 373 25.80 6.83 -5.77
C ALA A 373 26.98 7.82 -5.81
N ALA A 374 28.16 7.42 -6.31
CA ALA A 374 29.27 8.34 -6.52
C ALA A 374 28.97 9.33 -7.65
N ASP A 375 28.39 8.87 -8.76
CA ASP A 375 27.95 9.74 -9.86
C ASP A 375 26.87 10.73 -9.40
N LEU A 376 25.92 10.26 -8.58
CA LEU A 376 24.90 11.13 -7.99
C LEU A 376 25.48 12.18 -7.03
N ARG A 377 26.53 11.85 -6.27
CA ARG A 377 27.26 12.83 -5.44
C ARG A 377 28.02 13.83 -6.29
N ALA A 378 28.71 13.36 -7.33
CA ALA A 378 29.44 14.22 -8.27
C ALA A 378 28.50 15.22 -8.98
N ALA A 379 27.27 14.80 -9.26
CA ALA A 379 26.23 15.65 -9.84
C ALA A 379 25.46 16.51 -8.82
N GLY A 380 25.81 16.47 -7.53
CA GLY A 380 25.13 17.24 -6.48
C GLY A 380 23.71 16.79 -6.13
N VAL A 381 23.29 15.59 -6.56
CA VAL A 381 22.00 14.98 -6.19
C VAL A 381 22.05 14.41 -4.76
N LEU A 382 23.22 13.89 -4.36
CA LEU A 382 23.47 13.36 -3.01
C LEU A 382 24.55 14.17 -2.28
N PRO A 383 24.45 14.34 -0.95
CA PRO A 383 23.37 13.85 -0.08
C PRO A 383 22.09 14.69 -0.20
N VAL A 384 20.93 14.06 0.00
CA VAL A 384 19.64 14.75 -0.05
C VAL A 384 19.50 15.74 1.11
N PRO A 385 19.08 17.00 0.87
CA PRO A 385 18.85 17.97 1.95
C PRO A 385 17.71 17.52 2.88
N ALA A 386 17.85 17.80 4.18
CA ALA A 386 16.88 17.37 5.20
C ALA A 386 15.44 17.86 4.93
N ALA A 387 15.26 19.00 4.27
CA ALA A 387 13.96 19.54 3.90
C ALA A 387 13.21 18.66 2.88
N ALA A 388 13.91 18.00 1.96
CA ALA A 388 13.31 17.12 0.96
C ALA A 388 12.80 15.80 1.57
N ARG A 389 13.24 15.44 2.78
CA ARG A 389 12.78 14.26 3.53
C ARG A 389 11.46 14.48 4.27
N ARG A 390 10.84 15.66 4.13
CA ARG A 390 9.62 16.07 4.81
C ARG A 390 8.51 16.38 3.79
N PRO A 391 7.22 16.30 4.17
CA PRO A 391 6.17 16.89 3.35
C PRO A 391 6.48 18.35 3.05
N ALA A 392 5.97 18.89 1.94
CA ALA A 392 6.03 20.32 1.71
C ALA A 392 5.16 21.04 2.77
N SER A 393 5.51 22.28 3.09
CA SER A 393 4.65 23.15 3.91
C SER A 393 3.38 23.48 3.10
N VAL A 394 2.30 22.76 3.39
CA VAL A 394 0.98 23.03 2.84
C VAL A 394 0.25 23.93 3.84
N LEU A 395 0.33 25.25 3.65
CA LEU A 395 -0.43 26.23 4.43
C LEU A 395 -1.85 26.44 3.88
N GLY A 396 -2.23 25.73 2.82
CA GLY A 396 -3.48 25.97 2.08
C GLY A 396 -4.68 25.14 2.51
N HIS A 397 -4.61 24.37 3.60
CA HIS A 397 -5.75 23.58 4.09
C HIS A 397 -6.15 24.07 5.47
N GLN A 398 -7.38 24.57 5.58
CA GLN A 398 -7.98 24.91 6.86
C GLN A 398 -8.35 23.61 7.56
N GLU A 399 -7.52 23.19 8.52
CA GLU A 399 -7.75 22.01 9.33
C GLU A 399 -8.35 22.42 10.67
N GLU A 400 -9.51 21.85 11.00
CA GLU A 400 -10.10 22.02 12.33
C GLU A 400 -9.23 21.29 13.36
N GLY A 401 -8.70 22.03 14.31
CA GLY A 401 -7.93 21.55 15.44
C GLY A 401 -8.79 20.87 16.50
N PRO A 402 -8.16 20.34 17.57
CA PRO A 402 -8.88 19.69 18.66
C PRO A 402 -9.96 20.59 19.26
N ASP A 403 -11.13 20.02 19.53
CA ASP A 403 -12.29 20.76 20.08
C ASP A 403 -12.71 22.00 19.25
N GLY A 404 -12.65 21.92 17.91
CA GLY A 404 -13.16 22.98 17.03
C GLY A 404 -12.24 24.17 16.81
N GLN A 405 -10.97 24.08 17.23
CA GLN A 405 -10.03 25.20 17.17
C GLN A 405 -9.52 25.43 15.73
N PHE A 406 -9.73 26.61 15.16
CA PHE A 406 -9.06 27.01 13.93
C PHE A 406 -7.82 27.85 14.23
N ALA A 407 -6.70 27.55 13.60
CA ALA A 407 -5.57 28.47 13.60
C ALA A 407 -5.97 29.72 12.78
N LEU A 408 -5.89 30.90 13.40
CA LEU A 408 -5.99 32.16 12.68
C LEU A 408 -4.75 32.26 11.76
N LEU A 409 -4.98 32.23 10.44
CA LEU A 409 -3.93 32.38 9.42
C LEU A 409 -3.46 33.83 9.30
#